data_AF-A0A178W566-F1
#
_entry.id   AF-A0A178W566-F1
#
_cell.length_a   1.000
_cell.length_b   1.000
_cell.length_c   1.000
_cell.angle_alpha   90.00
_cell.angle_beta   90.00
_cell.angle_gamma   90.00
#
_symmetry.space_group_name_H-M   'P 1'
#
loop_
_entity.id
_entity.type
_entity.pdbx_description
1 polymer ?
#
loop_
_entity_poly.entity_id
_entity_poly.type
_entity_poly.pdbx_seq_one_letter_code
_entity_poly.pdbx_strand_id
1 'polypeptide(L)'
;MMCPTNKLRKVNHYWFHPVLKPKNKPAVQHLSLHLPDQQPLIFDANQSLDSVISRDGVDRTMFTEWMKINQSDEEAKSMTYVQFPTRFVWNTTTKKWTKRKQGFKKFEALDI
;
A
#
# COMPACT_ATOMS: atom_id res chain seq x y z
N MET A 1 6.73 31.06 21.15
CA MET A 1 7.78 30.01 21.18
C MET A 1 8.12 29.65 19.75
N MET A 2 9.34 29.93 19.31
CA MET A 2 9.85 29.55 18.00
C MET A 2 10.27 28.07 18.05
N CYS A 3 9.70 27.22 17.20
CA CYS A 3 10.16 25.82 17.04
C CYS A 3 11.40 25.80 16.14
N PRO A 4 12.53 25.21 16.55
CA PRO A 4 13.76 25.24 15.77
C PRO A 4 13.69 24.33 14.54
N THR A 5 13.77 24.96 13.37
CA THR A 5 14.41 24.54 12.11
C THR A 5 14.47 23.04 11.77
N ASN A 6 13.61 22.66 10.81
CA ASN A 6 13.76 21.51 9.91
C ASN A 6 15.17 21.50 9.28
N LYS A 7 16.06 20.65 9.76
CA LYS A 7 17.28 20.32 9.02
C LYS A 7 16.96 19.24 8.00
N LEU A 8 16.90 19.66 6.74
CA LEU A 8 16.93 18.78 5.57
C LEU A 8 18.23 17.97 5.62
N ARG A 9 18.14 16.63 5.67
CA ARG A 9 19.31 15.75 5.51
C ARG A 9 19.25 15.13 4.12
N LYS A 10 20.12 15.58 3.22
CA LYS A 10 20.28 15.03 1.87
C LYS A 10 21.22 13.83 1.96
N VAL A 11 20.74 12.63 1.64
CA VAL A 11 21.57 11.45 1.39
C VAL A 11 20.98 10.72 0.19
N ASN A 12 21.76 10.61 -0.89
CA ASN A 12 21.59 9.76 -2.09
C ASN A 12 20.17 9.67 -2.68
N HIS A 13 19.86 10.47 -3.71
CA HIS A 13 18.79 10.34 -4.73
C HIS A 13 17.34 9.97 -4.35
N TYR A 14 17.04 9.68 -3.09
CA TYR A 14 15.72 9.28 -2.62
C TYR A 14 15.06 10.43 -1.85
N TRP A 15 13.82 10.74 -2.22
CA TRP A 15 13.00 11.72 -1.53
C TRP A 15 12.40 11.09 -0.27
N PHE A 16 12.96 11.40 0.90
CA PHE A 16 12.39 11.01 2.19
C PHE A 16 11.31 12.02 2.59
N HIS A 17 10.03 11.66 2.44
CA HIS A 17 8.92 12.44 2.98
C HIS A 17 8.46 11.85 4.31
N PRO A 18 8.50 12.59 5.43
CA PRO A 18 7.78 12.20 6.63
C PRO A 18 6.28 12.30 6.32
N VAL A 19 5.65 11.16 6.03
CA VAL A 19 4.20 11.11 5.78
C VAL A 19 3.49 11.21 7.12
N LEU A 20 2.95 12.38 7.42
CA LEU A 20 1.91 12.53 8.44
C LEU A 20 0.77 11.58 8.05
N LYS A 21 0.39 10.64 8.93
CA LYS A 21 -0.76 9.77 8.69
C LYS A 21 -1.99 10.66 8.45
N PRO A 22 -2.60 10.66 7.25
CA PRO A 22 -3.76 11.48 7.01
C PRO A 22 -4.91 10.99 7.90
N LYS A 23 -5.50 11.92 8.68
CA LYS A 23 -6.63 11.66 9.58
C LYS A 23 -7.91 11.26 8.82
N ASN A 24 -7.96 11.55 7.52
CA ASN A 24 -9.07 11.26 6.64
C ASN A 24 -8.70 10.11 5.69
N LYS A 25 -9.54 9.08 5.64
CA LYS A 25 -9.47 8.02 4.63
C LYS A 25 -10.28 8.50 3.43
N PRO A 26 -9.66 9.05 2.36
CA PRO A 26 -10.41 9.49 1.20
C PRO A 26 -11.18 8.32 0.58
N ALA A 27 -12.35 8.59 -0.01
CA ALA A 27 -13.15 7.59 -0.72
C ALA A 27 -12.40 6.97 -1.92
N VAL A 28 -11.34 7.63 -2.40
CA VAL A 28 -10.47 7.19 -3.49
C VAL A 28 -9.09 6.86 -2.94
N GLN A 29 -8.61 5.65 -3.20
CA GLN A 29 -7.26 5.21 -2.88
C GLN A 29 -6.39 5.25 -4.15
N HIS A 30 -5.30 6.03 -4.12
CA HIS A 30 -4.37 6.08 -5.24
C HIS A 30 -3.54 4.80 -5.34
N LEU A 31 -3.34 4.30 -6.56
CA LEU A 31 -2.45 3.18 -6.82
C LEU A 31 -1.02 3.70 -6.93
N SER A 32 -0.18 3.34 -5.95
CA SER A 32 1.23 3.70 -5.96
C SER A 32 2.02 2.79 -6.88
N LEU A 33 2.39 3.30 -8.06
CA LEU A 33 3.26 2.64 -9.02
C LEU A 33 4.68 3.20 -8.90
N HIS A 34 5.66 2.32 -8.77
CA HIS A 34 7.06 2.67 -8.62
C HIS A 34 7.93 1.77 -9.50
N LEU A 35 9.16 2.21 -9.76
CA LEU A 35 10.18 1.35 -10.33
C LEU A 35 10.52 0.20 -9.36
N PRO A 36 11.10 -0.90 -9.87
CA PRO A 36 11.64 -1.96 -9.02
C PRO A 36 12.52 -1.37 -7.92
N ASP A 37 12.31 -1.84 -6.68
CA ASP A 37 13.04 -1.43 -5.46
C ASP A 37 12.97 0.06 -5.08
N GLN A 38 12.02 0.81 -5.67
CA GLN A 38 11.78 2.23 -5.34
C GLN A 38 10.44 2.44 -4.62
N GLN A 39 9.91 1.41 -3.94
CA GLN A 39 8.71 1.57 -3.14
C GLN A 39 9.02 2.35 -1.84
N PRO A 40 8.19 3.33 -1.46
CA PRO A 40 8.41 4.08 -0.23
C PRO A 40 8.18 3.20 0.99
N LEU A 41 9.16 3.20 1.91
CA LEU A 41 9.06 2.51 3.20
C LEU A 41 8.77 3.51 4.31
N ILE A 42 7.73 3.23 5.09
CA ILE A 42 7.39 4.00 6.28
C ILE A 42 7.87 3.21 7.51
N PHE A 43 8.75 3.83 8.29
CA PHE A 43 9.30 3.24 9.51
C PHE A 43 9.40 4.30 10.62
N ASP A 44 9.52 3.85 11.86
CA ASP A 44 9.64 4.75 13.01
C ASP A 44 11.04 5.38 13.05
N ALA A 45 11.15 6.64 13.46
CA ALA A 45 12.43 7.34 13.55
C ALA A 45 13.43 6.68 14.51
N ASN A 46 12.93 5.88 15.46
CA ASN A 46 13.75 5.14 16.43
C ASN A 46 14.21 3.76 15.92
N GLN A 47 13.78 3.34 14.72
CA GLN A 47 14.16 2.05 14.14
C GLN A 47 15.45 2.17 13.31
N SER A 48 16.35 1.19 13.45
CA SER A 48 17.54 1.13 12.59
C SER A 48 17.15 0.71 11.18
N LEU A 49 17.85 1.26 10.18
CA LEU A 49 17.57 0.97 8.77
C LEU A 49 17.75 -0.53 8.46
N ASP A 50 18.80 -1.15 8.99
CA ASP A 50 19.07 -2.58 8.78
C ASP A 50 17.90 -3.44 9.27
N SER A 51 17.34 -3.10 10.44
CA SER A 51 16.16 -3.80 10.98
C SER A 51 14.88 -3.59 10.18
N VAL A 52 14.80 -2.51 9.39
CA VAL A 52 13.66 -2.21 8.53
C VAL A 52 13.76 -3.00 7.24
N ILE A 53 14.95 -3.02 6.63
CA ILE A 53 15.21 -3.72 5.37
C ILE A 53 15.17 -5.24 5.58
N SER A 54 15.62 -5.73 6.73
CA SER A 54 15.60 -7.17 7.05
C SER A 54 14.20 -7.73 7.34
N ARG A 55 13.14 -6.93 7.25
CA ARG A 55 11.77 -7.39 7.53
C ARG A 55 11.26 -8.25 6.39
N ASP A 56 10.70 -9.39 6.76
CA ASP A 56 10.00 -10.23 5.81
C ASP A 56 8.85 -9.46 5.14
N GLY A 57 8.88 -9.43 3.81
CA GLY A 57 7.87 -8.77 3.01
C GLY A 57 7.92 -7.25 3.02
N VAL A 58 9.09 -6.64 3.27
CA VAL A 58 9.30 -5.19 3.15
C VAL A 58 8.99 -4.68 1.73
N ASP A 59 9.22 -5.51 0.72
CA ASP A 59 8.93 -5.32 -0.71
C ASP A 59 7.47 -5.64 -1.08
N ARG A 60 6.71 -6.29 -0.19
CA ARG A 60 5.34 -6.71 -0.45
C ARG A 60 4.37 -5.56 -0.24
N THR A 61 3.82 -5.12 -1.36
CA THR A 61 2.77 -4.10 -1.44
C THR A 61 1.49 -4.74 -1.97
N MET A 62 0.37 -4.02 -1.83
CA MET A 62 -0.91 -4.45 -2.42
C MET A 62 -0.79 -4.71 -3.93
N PHE A 63 -0.06 -3.85 -4.64
CA PHE A 63 0.12 -3.97 -6.09
C PHE A 63 1.05 -5.11 -6.50
N THR A 64 2.21 -5.25 -5.84
CA THR A 64 3.15 -6.33 -6.17
C THR A 64 2.56 -7.72 -5.89
N GLU A 65 1.80 -7.87 -4.81
CA GLU A 65 1.09 -9.12 -4.52
C GLU A 65 -0.13 -9.35 -5.43
N TRP A 66 -0.81 -8.28 -5.88
CA TRP A 66 -1.84 -8.41 -6.92
C TRP A 66 -1.25 -8.92 -8.24
N MET A 67 -0.13 -8.35 -8.69
CA MET A 67 0.56 -8.79 -9.91
C MET A 67 0.92 -10.28 -9.85
N LYS A 68 1.40 -10.77 -8.69
CA LYS A 68 1.70 -12.19 -8.49
C LYS A 68 0.46 -13.07 -8.62
N ILE A 69 -0.64 -12.71 -7.96
CA ILE A 69 -1.89 -13.48 -8.02
C ILE A 69 -2.48 -13.44 -9.43
N ASN A 70 -2.42 -12.29 -10.08
CA ASN A 70 -2.87 -12.10 -11.46
C ASN A 70 -2.12 -13.06 -12.42
N GLN A 71 -0.87 -13.45 -12.14
CA GLN A 71 -0.19 -14.45 -12.98
C GLN A 71 -0.77 -15.87 -12.85
N SER A 72 -1.31 -16.24 -11.68
CA SER A 72 -1.67 -17.63 -11.36
C SER A 72 -3.17 -17.92 -11.22
N ASP A 73 -4.00 -16.93 -10.87
CA ASP A 73 -5.43 -17.11 -10.60
C ASP A 73 -6.28 -16.58 -11.77
N GLU A 74 -7.06 -17.45 -12.41
CA GLU A 74 -7.86 -17.12 -13.60
C GLU A 74 -8.95 -16.07 -13.32
N GLU A 75 -9.53 -16.05 -12.12
CA GLU A 75 -10.49 -15.02 -11.73
C GLU A 75 -9.76 -13.67 -11.62
N ALA A 76 -8.59 -13.65 -10.97
CA ALA A 76 -7.78 -12.44 -10.85
C ALA A 76 -7.33 -11.88 -12.21
N LYS A 77 -7.00 -12.73 -13.19
CA LYS A 77 -6.64 -12.34 -14.56
C LYS A 77 -7.73 -11.56 -15.27
N SER A 78 -8.97 -11.93 -15.04
CA SER A 78 -10.13 -11.28 -15.66
C SER A 78 -10.45 -9.90 -15.06
N MET A 79 -9.75 -9.48 -13.99
CA MET A 79 -10.07 -8.29 -13.21
C MET A 79 -9.00 -7.21 -13.32
N THR A 80 -9.44 -5.96 -13.43
CA THR A 80 -8.56 -4.80 -13.21
C THR A 80 -8.21 -4.64 -11.73
N TYR A 81 -7.14 -3.90 -11.41
CA TYR A 81 -6.79 -3.61 -10.02
C TYR A 81 -7.92 -2.89 -9.26
N VAL A 82 -8.75 -2.08 -9.93
CA VAL A 82 -9.88 -1.39 -9.29
C VAL A 82 -10.98 -2.38 -8.89
N GLN A 83 -11.24 -3.39 -9.72
CA GLN A 83 -12.24 -4.42 -9.45
C GLN A 83 -11.72 -5.45 -8.45
N PHE A 84 -10.43 -5.77 -8.46
CA PHE A 84 -9.86 -6.88 -7.69
C PHE A 84 -10.15 -6.81 -6.17
N PRO A 85 -9.98 -5.66 -5.46
CA PRO A 85 -10.35 -5.51 -4.04
C PRO A 85 -11.83 -5.72 -3.73
N THR A 86 -12.70 -5.74 -4.74
CA THR A 86 -14.12 -6.09 -4.55
C THR A 86 -14.29 -7.60 -4.26
N ARG A 87 -13.38 -8.44 -4.77
CA ARG A 87 -13.40 -9.91 -4.62
C ARG A 87 -12.33 -10.43 -3.67
N PHE A 88 -11.26 -9.67 -3.46
CA PHE A 88 -10.15 -10.05 -2.59
C PHE A 88 -9.98 -9.06 -1.43
N VAL A 89 -9.52 -9.54 -0.29
CA VAL A 89 -9.26 -8.73 0.91
C VAL A 89 -7.76 -8.74 1.19
N TRP A 90 -7.19 -7.55 1.41
CA TRP A 90 -5.80 -7.39 1.79
C TRP A 90 -5.61 -7.58 3.30
N ASN A 91 -4.73 -8.49 3.69
CA ASN A 91 -4.29 -8.61 5.07
C ASN A 91 -2.98 -7.81 5.26
N THR A 92 -3.05 -6.72 6.02
CA THR A 92 -1.90 -5.83 6.25
C THR A 92 -0.79 -6.48 7.09
N THR A 93 -1.14 -7.45 7.94
CA THR A 93 -0.19 -8.16 8.82
C THR A 93 0.60 -9.21 8.04
N THR A 94 -0.09 -10.04 7.26
CA THR A 94 0.56 -11.13 6.51
C THR A 94 1.03 -10.69 5.12
N LYS A 95 0.62 -9.49 4.67
CA LYS A 95 0.90 -8.93 3.34
C LYS A 95 0.42 -9.87 2.23
N LYS A 96 -0.79 -10.40 2.36
CA LYS A 96 -1.39 -11.34 1.42
C LYS A 96 -2.81 -10.93 1.06
N TRP A 97 -3.20 -11.21 -0.17
CA TRP A 97 -4.58 -11.18 -0.60
C TRP A 97 -5.25 -12.52 -0.38
N THR A 98 -6.51 -12.51 0.05
CA THR A 98 -7.34 -13.71 0.17
C THR A 98 -8.69 -13.48 -0.48
N LYS A 99 -9.28 -14.53 -1.06
CA LYS A 99 -10.65 -14.45 -1.59
C LYS A 99 -11.60 -14.08 -0.47
N ARG A 100 -12.46 -13.12 -0.75
CA ARG A 100 -13.45 -12.62 0.20
C ARG A 100 -14.51 -13.71 0.43
N LYS A 101 -14.76 -14.05 1.70
CA LYS A 101 -15.75 -15.09 2.07
C LYS A 101 -17.20 -14.61 2.10
N GLN A 102 -17.44 -13.29 2.24
CA GLN A 102 -18.78 -12.67 2.21
C GLN A 102 -18.78 -11.46 1.26
N GLY A 103 -19.74 -11.41 0.33
CA GLY A 103 -19.85 -10.34 -0.66
C GLY A 103 -20.08 -8.95 -0.04
N PHE A 104 -19.79 -7.90 -0.81
CA PHE A 104 -20.25 -6.56 -0.49
C PHE A 104 -21.78 -6.50 -0.58
N LYS A 105 -22.46 -5.85 0.37
CA LYS A 105 -23.82 -5.38 0.11
C LYS A 105 -23.71 -4.32 -0.98
N LYS A 106 -24.37 -4.56 -2.12
CA LYS A 106 -24.54 -3.55 -3.17
C LYS A 106 -25.27 -2.37 -2.52
N PHE A 107 -24.64 -1.20 -2.46
CA PHE A 107 -25.43 0.03 -2.40
C PHE A 107 -25.99 0.20 -3.80
N GLU A 108 -27.26 -0.12 -3.99
CA GLU A 108 -27.98 0.24 -5.21
C GLU A 108 -28.04 1.76 -5.28
N ALA A 109 -27.18 2.33 -6.12
CA ALA A 109 -27.28 3.72 -6.53
C ALA A 109 -28.06 3.74 -7.85
N LEU A 110 -29.38 3.66 -7.74
CA LEU A 110 -30.36 4.30 -8.64
C LEU A 110 -31.66 4.43 -7.85
N ASP A 111 -31.73 5.48 -7.03
CA ASP A 111 -32.91 6.33 -6.92
C ASP A 111 -32.37 7.76 -6.71
N ILE A 112 -32.97 8.69 -7.45
CA ILE A 112 -32.57 10.09 -7.64
C ILE A 112 -32.45 10.85 -6.31
#